data_AF-A0A8B6D8Z4-F1
#
_entry.id   AF-A0A8B6D8Z4-F1
#
_cell.length_a   1.000
_cell.length_b   1.000
_cell.length_c   1.000
_cell.angle_alpha   90.00
_cell.angle_beta   90.00
_cell.angle_gamma   90.00
#
_symmetry.space_group_name_H-M   'P 1'
#
loop_
_entity.id
_entity.type
_entity.pdbx_description
1 polymer ?
#
loop_
_entity_poly.entity_id
_entity_poly.type
_entity_poly.pdbx_seq_one_letter_code
_entity_poly.pdbx_strand_id
1 'polypeptide(L)'
;MLDFFLDPVEFSADDELFIPHSITLIEESNLVAVADREHGRIQLFTAGITDPNDTGRFVKSISNSRFGKVFAISYDPTDKMLYVVNGPTGSNKVEGFTVGLDGKIRDTWTPRNMVS
;
A
#
# COMPACT_ATOMS: atom_id res chain seq x y z
N MET A 1 -14.42 40.99 1.93
CA MET A 1 -14.94 39.63 2.19
C MET A 1 -13.92 38.72 1.55
N LEU A 2 -13.14 38.00 2.36
CA LEU A 2 -12.00 37.22 1.89
C LEU A 2 -12.54 35.96 1.20
N ASP A 3 -12.28 35.84 -0.10
CA ASP A 3 -12.37 34.58 -0.80
C ASP A 3 -11.19 33.73 -0.30
N PHE A 4 -11.48 32.82 0.63
CA PHE A 4 -10.56 31.76 1.00
C PHE A 4 -10.41 30.87 -0.22
N PHE A 5 -9.34 31.12 -0.98
CA PHE A 5 -8.77 30.21 -1.95
C PHE A 5 -8.77 28.81 -1.32
N LEU A 6 -9.67 27.96 -1.81
CA LEU A 6 -9.41 26.53 -1.81
C LEU A 6 -8.17 26.40 -2.68
N ASP A 7 -7.02 26.17 -2.06
CA ASP A 7 -5.87 25.69 -2.82
C ASP A 7 -6.38 24.46 -3.59
N PRO A 8 -6.26 24.43 -4.93
CA PRO A 8 -6.53 23.20 -5.64
C PRO A 8 -5.62 22.16 -5.02
N VAL A 9 -6.19 21.08 -4.48
CA VAL A 9 -5.42 19.92 -4.05
C VAL A 9 -4.54 19.58 -5.24
N GLU A 10 -3.23 19.87 -5.15
CA GLU A 10 -2.27 19.42 -6.14
C GLU A 10 -2.35 17.91 -6.09
N PHE A 11 -3.06 17.32 -7.05
CA PHE A 11 -2.96 15.89 -7.34
C PHE A 11 -1.52 15.65 -7.75
N SER A 12 -0.71 15.22 -6.79
CA SER A 12 0.59 14.64 -7.12
C SER A 12 0.29 13.38 -7.93
N ALA A 13 0.96 13.16 -9.07
CA ALA A 13 0.86 11.89 -9.80
C ALA A 13 1.15 10.65 -8.89
N ASP A 14 1.74 10.90 -7.73
CA ASP A 14 1.96 9.88 -6.71
C ASP A 14 0.70 9.41 -5.98
N ASP A 15 -0.45 10.09 -6.02
CA ASP A 15 -1.67 9.66 -5.29
C ASP A 15 -2.70 8.88 -6.14
N GLU A 16 -2.55 8.89 -7.45
CA GLU A 16 -3.42 8.17 -8.38
C GLU A 16 -3.32 6.65 -8.22
N LEU A 17 -4.46 5.97 -8.25
CA LEU A 17 -4.54 4.51 -8.32
C LEU A 17 -4.76 4.09 -9.77
N PHE A 18 -3.96 3.15 -10.27
CA PHE A 18 -4.17 2.62 -11.62
C PHE A 18 -5.10 1.40 -11.60
N ILE A 19 -4.76 0.36 -10.83
CA ILE A 19 -5.63 -0.80 -10.61
C ILE A 19 -5.54 -1.21 -9.13
N PRO A 20 -6.42 -0.68 -8.26
CA PRO A 20 -6.46 -1.11 -6.87
C PRO A 20 -6.97 -2.55 -6.78
N HIS A 21 -6.25 -3.41 -6.06
CA HIS A 21 -6.55 -4.85 -6.01
C HIS A 21 -6.82 -5.39 -4.61
N SER A 22 -6.26 -4.78 -3.57
CA SER A 22 -6.43 -5.19 -2.18
C SER A 22 -6.35 -3.97 -1.26
N ILE A 23 -7.01 -4.04 -0.12
CA ILE A 23 -7.09 -2.96 0.87
C ILE A 23 -7.00 -3.54 2.28
N THR A 24 -6.33 -2.85 3.20
CA THR A 24 -6.29 -3.22 4.62
C THR A 24 -6.26 -1.98 5.51
N LEU A 25 -6.84 -2.09 6.71
CA LEU A 25 -6.87 -1.03 7.72
C LEU A 25 -5.66 -1.15 8.65
N ILE A 26 -5.03 -0.02 8.94
CA ILE A 26 -3.98 0.13 9.96
C ILE A 26 -4.56 1.08 11.02
N GLU A 27 -5.38 0.51 11.88
CA GLU A 27 -6.29 1.24 12.77
C GLU A 27 -5.54 2.18 13.72
N GLU A 28 -4.47 1.70 14.35
CA GLU A 28 -3.69 2.45 15.32
C GLU A 28 -2.94 3.65 14.72
N SER A 29 -2.81 3.67 13.39
CA SER A 29 -2.16 4.78 12.66
C SER A 29 -3.16 5.68 11.94
N ASN A 30 -4.47 5.40 12.01
CA ASN A 30 -5.49 6.06 11.21
C ASN A 30 -5.17 6.01 9.70
N LEU A 31 -4.72 4.85 9.20
CA LEU A 31 -4.36 4.67 7.79
C LEU A 31 -5.15 3.54 7.14
N VAL A 32 -5.39 3.68 5.84
CA VAL A 32 -5.81 2.62 4.95
C VAL A 32 -4.71 2.40 3.91
N ALA A 33 -4.29 1.14 3.74
CA ALA A 33 -3.30 0.75 2.75
C ALA A 33 -4.01 0.11 1.56
N VAL A 34 -3.65 0.53 0.34
CA VAL A 34 -4.21 0.01 -0.92
C VAL A 34 -3.09 -0.53 -1.80
N ALA A 35 -3.23 -1.77 -2.26
CA ALA A 35 -2.36 -2.36 -3.26
C ALA A 35 -2.72 -1.82 -4.64
N ASP A 36 -1.86 -0.95 -5.19
CA ASP A 36 -1.99 -0.40 -6.54
C ASP A 36 -1.22 -1.31 -7.50
N ARG A 37 -1.93 -2.30 -8.04
CA ARG A 37 -1.36 -3.50 -8.64
C ARG A 37 -0.46 -3.19 -9.81
N GLU A 38 -0.91 -2.37 -10.75
CA GLU A 38 -0.16 -2.11 -11.99
C GLU A 38 1.00 -1.13 -11.79
N HIS A 39 0.93 -0.24 -10.79
CA HIS A 39 2.08 0.56 -10.37
C HIS A 39 3.07 -0.21 -9.48
N GLY A 40 2.69 -1.38 -8.99
CA GLY A 40 3.56 -2.22 -8.17
C GLY A 40 3.94 -1.59 -6.83
N ARG A 41 3.01 -0.83 -6.25
CA ARG A 41 3.19 -0.06 -5.02
C ARG A 41 2.03 -0.26 -4.05
N ILE A 42 2.24 0.12 -2.81
CA ILE A 42 1.20 0.21 -1.79
C ILE A 42 1.03 1.68 -1.44
N GLN A 43 -0.19 2.17 -1.55
CA GLN A 43 -0.56 3.55 -1.27
C GLN A 43 -1.18 3.63 0.11
N LEU A 44 -0.68 4.53 0.95
CA LEU A 44 -1.27 4.80 2.25
C LEU A 44 -2.09 6.08 2.17
N PHE A 45 -3.34 5.99 2.59
CA PHE A 45 -4.23 7.14 2.79
C PHE A 45 -4.67 7.19 4.24
N THR A 46 -5.14 8.34 4.69
CA THR A 46 -5.81 8.47 5.99
C THR A 46 -7.13 7.69 6.01
N ALA A 47 -7.41 7.00 7.11
CA ALA A 47 -8.63 6.18 7.27
C ALA A 47 -9.85 6.99 7.76
N GLY A 48 -9.65 8.20 8.27
CA GLY A 48 -10.73 9.04 8.79
C GLY A 48 -11.41 8.50 10.06
N ILE A 49 -10.73 7.64 10.83
CA ILE A 49 -11.27 7.06 12.07
C ILE A 49 -11.60 8.16 13.09
N THR A 50 -10.75 9.18 13.20
CA THR A 50 -10.91 10.27 14.17
C THR A 50 -11.73 11.45 13.62
N ASP A 51 -11.71 11.64 12.30
CA ASP A 51 -12.49 12.65 11.58
C ASP A 51 -12.81 12.11 10.18
N PRO A 52 -14.08 11.81 9.86
CA PRO A 52 -14.48 11.32 8.55
C PRO A 52 -14.13 12.27 7.39
N ASN A 53 -13.98 13.57 7.65
CA ASN A 53 -13.58 14.55 6.63
C ASN A 53 -12.12 14.39 6.20
N ASP A 54 -11.29 13.71 7.01
CA ASP A 54 -9.91 13.39 6.66
C ASP A 54 -9.80 12.02 5.98
N THR A 55 -10.88 11.36 5.54
CA THR A 55 -10.78 10.06 4.86
C THR A 55 -10.16 10.20 3.47
N GLY A 56 -9.19 9.35 3.14
CA GLY A 56 -8.70 9.20 1.76
C GLY A 56 -7.63 10.21 1.33
N ARG A 57 -7.13 11.05 2.25
CA ARG A 57 -5.98 11.93 1.96
C ARG A 57 -4.72 11.09 1.84
N PHE A 58 -3.96 11.29 0.76
CA PHE A 58 -2.71 10.58 0.54
C PHE A 58 -1.67 10.90 1.61
N VAL A 59 -0.98 9.87 2.09
CA VAL A 59 0.07 9.97 3.11
C VAL A 59 1.42 9.63 2.51
N LYS A 60 1.55 8.45 1.89
CA LYS A 60 2.80 8.04 1.22
C LYS A 60 2.62 6.81 0.33
N SER A 61 3.60 6.60 -0.54
CA SER A 61 3.77 5.38 -1.31
C SER A 61 4.87 4.49 -0.72
N ILE A 62 4.61 3.18 -0.66
CA ILE A 62 5.59 2.14 -0.37
C ILE A 62 5.81 1.35 -1.65
N SER A 63 7.01 1.45 -2.21
CA SER A 63 7.38 0.75 -3.45
C SER A 63 8.70 0.00 -3.28
N ASN A 64 8.87 -1.06 -4.05
CA ASN A 64 10.12 -1.80 -4.16
C ASN A 64 10.18 -2.46 -5.54
N SER A 65 11.33 -2.42 -6.19
CA SER A 65 11.49 -3.03 -7.53
C SER A 65 11.20 -4.53 -7.55
N ARG A 66 11.33 -5.22 -6.41
CA ARG A 66 11.00 -6.64 -6.27
C ARG A 66 9.50 -6.93 -6.17
N PHE A 67 8.67 -5.95 -5.84
CA PHE A 67 7.23 -6.18 -5.75
C PHE A 67 6.66 -6.61 -7.10
N GLY A 68 7.05 -5.98 -8.22
CA GLY A 68 6.30 -6.17 -9.46
C GLY A 68 4.83 -5.83 -9.21
N LYS A 69 3.88 -6.59 -9.78
CA LYS A 69 2.47 -6.36 -9.50
C LYS A 69 2.07 -6.88 -8.13
N VAL A 70 1.51 -6.01 -7.29
CA VAL A 70 1.03 -6.36 -5.94
C VAL A 70 -0.43 -6.84 -6.02
N PHE A 71 -0.70 -8.05 -5.57
CA PHE A 71 -2.04 -8.65 -5.64
C PHE A 71 -2.77 -8.60 -4.29
N ALA A 72 -2.07 -8.81 -3.18
CA ALA A 72 -2.72 -8.81 -1.87
C ALA A 72 -1.84 -8.13 -0.82
N ILE A 73 -2.50 -7.44 0.10
CA ILE A 73 -1.88 -6.90 1.30
C ILE A 73 -2.73 -7.23 2.53
N SER A 74 -2.06 -7.43 3.66
CA SER A 74 -2.69 -7.57 4.96
C SER A 74 -1.78 -6.97 6.03
N TYR A 75 -2.36 -6.32 7.04
CA TYR A 75 -1.62 -5.73 8.14
C TYR A 75 -1.77 -6.58 9.41
N ASP A 76 -0.65 -6.81 10.09
CA ASP A 76 -0.63 -7.39 11.44
C ASP A 76 -0.27 -6.31 12.46
N PRO A 77 -1.21 -5.92 13.35
CA PRO A 77 -0.98 -4.90 14.36
C PRO A 77 -0.03 -5.34 15.48
N THR A 78 0.20 -6.64 15.65
CA THR A 78 1.08 -7.16 16.71
C THR A 78 2.53 -6.83 16.40
N ASP A 79 2.97 -7.19 15.19
CA ASP A 79 4.35 -6.97 14.74
C ASP A 79 4.52 -5.66 13.96
N LYS A 80 3.41 -4.97 13.66
CA LYS A 80 3.35 -3.73 12.86
C LYS A 80 3.94 -3.90 11.47
N MET A 81 3.54 -5.00 10.81
CA MET A 81 4.04 -5.40 9.50
C MET A 81 2.91 -5.53 8.49
N LEU A 82 3.21 -5.16 7.26
CA LEU A 82 2.43 -5.52 6.08
C LEU A 82 2.95 -6.83 5.50
N TYR A 83 2.05 -7.78 5.31
CA TYR A 83 2.26 -8.93 4.45
C TYR A 83 1.82 -8.56 3.05
N VAL A 84 2.73 -8.69 2.08
CA VAL A 84 2.53 -8.28 0.68
C VAL A 84 2.77 -9.49 -0.19
N VAL A 85 1.86 -9.80 -1.10
CA VAL A 85 2.04 -10.90 -2.07
C VAL A 85 1.97 -10.34 -3.48
N ASN A 86 2.99 -10.66 -4.27
CA ASN A 86 3.01 -10.30 -5.69
C ASN A 86 2.45 -11.43 -6.58
N GLY A 87 2.38 -11.17 -7.88
CA GLY A 87 2.02 -12.19 -8.86
C GLY A 87 2.90 -12.12 -10.11
N PRO A 88 2.71 -13.07 -11.06
CA PRO A 88 3.52 -13.16 -12.27
C PRO A 88 3.56 -11.82 -13.01
N THR A 89 4.77 -11.24 -13.09
CA THR A 89 5.01 -9.93 -13.70
C THR A 89 6.34 -9.97 -14.43
N GLY A 90 6.33 -10.10 -15.76
CA GLY A 90 7.56 -10.24 -16.53
C GLY A 90 8.39 -11.44 -16.03
N SER A 91 9.64 -11.18 -15.66
CA SER A 91 10.57 -12.18 -15.09
C SER A 91 10.60 -12.20 -13.55
N ASN A 92 9.75 -11.44 -12.87
CA ASN A 92 9.75 -11.38 -11.41
C ASN A 92 9.33 -12.72 -10.81
N LYS A 93 10.06 -13.15 -9.79
CA LYS A 93 9.69 -14.31 -8.99
C LYS A 93 8.42 -13.99 -8.18
N VAL A 94 7.52 -14.98 -8.11
CA VAL A 94 6.32 -14.90 -7.26
C VAL A 94 6.72 -15.20 -5.82
N GLU A 95 6.58 -14.21 -4.96
CA GLU A 95 7.05 -14.19 -3.57
C GLU A 95 6.06 -13.42 -2.68
N GLY A 96 6.08 -13.74 -1.40
CA GLY A 96 5.52 -12.91 -0.34
C GLY A 96 6.62 -12.12 0.36
N PHE A 97 6.26 -10.95 0.88
CA PHE A 97 7.16 -10.04 1.58
C PHE A 97 6.54 -9.67 2.92
N THR A 98 7.38 -9.59 3.95
CA THR A 98 7.03 -8.94 5.22
C THR A 98 7.68 -7.57 5.23
N VAL A 99 6.88 -6.51 5.28
CA VAL A 99 7.29 -5.13 5.00
C VAL A 99 6.88 -4.23 6.16
N GLY A 100 7.83 -3.45 6.70
CA GLY A 100 7.48 -2.43 7.69
C GLY A 100 6.74 -1.26 7.04
N LEU A 101 5.99 -0.49 7.83
CA LEU A 101 5.39 0.75 7.33
C LEU A 101 6.43 1.78 6.88
N ASP A 102 7.71 1.62 7.24
CA ASP A 102 8.85 2.38 6.71
C ASP A 102 9.25 1.98 5.27
N GLY A 103 8.55 1.00 4.68
CA GLY A 103 8.80 0.47 3.35
C GLY A 103 9.95 -0.53 3.27
N LYS A 104 10.60 -0.86 4.39
CA LYS A 104 11.72 -1.81 4.38
C LYS A 104 11.20 -3.24 4.42
N ILE A 105 11.69 -4.07 3.49
CA ILE A 105 11.48 -5.52 3.50
C ILE A 105 12.26 -6.11 4.68
N ARG A 106 11.55 -6.79 5.57
CA ARG A 106 12.11 -7.52 6.72
C ARG A 106 12.33 -9.00 6.41
N ASP A 107 11.44 -9.59 5.62
CA ASP A 107 11.56 -10.97 5.18
C ASP A 107 10.96 -11.17 3.78
N THR A 108 11.38 -12.24 3.10
CA THR A 108 10.80 -12.71 1.84
C THR A 108 10.57 -14.21 1.91
N TRP A 109 9.40 -14.65 1.49
CA TRP A 109 8.99 -16.05 1.56
C TRP A 109 8.31 -16.51 0.27
N THR A 110 8.28 -17.81 0.05
CA THR A 110 7.51 -18.47 -1.01
C THR A 110 6.76 -19.64 -0.39
N PRO A 111 5.66 -20.12 -0.99
CA PRO A 111 5.05 -21.37 -0.57
C PRO A 111 6.12 -22.47 -0.52
N ARG A 112 6.31 -23.09 0.65
CA ARG A 112 7.20 -24.24 0.78
C ARG A 112 6.44 -25.45 0.24
N ASN A 113 7.05 -26.19 -0.69
CA ASN A 113 6.54 -27.38 -1.39
C ASN A 113 5.81 -27.15 -2.74
N MET A 114 6.45 -26.48 -3.70
CA MET A 114 6.16 -26.81 -5.10
C MET A 114 6.93 -28.09 -5.44
N VAL A 115 6.32 -29.25 -5.21
CA VAL A 115 6.78 -30.49 -5.82
C VAL A 115 6.44 -30.36 -7.30
N SER A 116 7.47 -30.21 -8.14
CA SER A 116 7.37 -30.22 -9.59
C SER A 116 6.87 -31.56 -10.09
#